data_AF-A0A7S1TMP9-F1
#
_entry.id   AF-A0A7S1TMP9-F1
#
_cell.length_a   1.000
_cell.length_b   1.000
_cell.length_c   1.000
_cell.angle_alpha   90.00
_cell.angle_beta   90.00
_cell.angle_gamma   90.00
#
_symmetry.space_group_name_H-M   'P 1'
#
loop_
_entity.id
_entity.type
_entity.pdbx_description
1 polymer ?
#
loop_
_entity_poly.entity_id
_entity_poly.type
_entity_poly.pdbx_seq_one_letter_code
_entity_poly.pdbx_strand_id
1 'polypeptide(L)'
;QSERDRERVRRMRIAVAGAGALGLVYAARLSRLAATLVPDALRVCVLSSVDSKAETLRRHGCEVHVAADDEQLRSAWRLDNRSGRQVLQAVQVPMRCWTRPEDVKQELGGGADVVLVCVKSFVLENVEYMSRLRQLVCPESGVIVSLCNGLGNLENLEAHLKGTMTAAGVSYDAAHIVASPRGASSVAVAHHSCGSTVIGAVNP
;
A
#
# COMPACT_ATOMS: atom_id res chain seq x y z
N GLN A 1 -29.10 -20.30 1.15
CA GLN A 1 -28.15 -19.19 1.30
C GLN A 1 -28.73 -18.01 0.54
N SER A 2 -29.11 -16.95 1.24
CA SER A 2 -29.97 -15.90 0.69
C SER A 2 -29.18 -14.96 -0.23
N GLU A 3 -29.82 -14.33 -1.22
CA GLU A 3 -29.19 -13.26 -2.01
C GLU A 3 -28.60 -12.14 -1.14
N ARG A 4 -29.15 -11.94 0.07
CA ARG A 4 -28.62 -11.01 1.09
C ARG A 4 -27.26 -11.42 1.67
N ASP A 5 -26.94 -12.72 1.68
CA ASP A 5 -25.61 -13.21 2.12
C ASP A 5 -24.55 -13.03 1.03
N ARG A 6 -24.97 -13.07 -0.26
CA ARG A 6 -24.11 -12.72 -1.40
C ARG A 6 -23.86 -11.21 -1.50
N GLU A 7 -24.81 -10.40 -1.04
CA GLU A 7 -24.75 -8.93 -1.09
C GLU A 7 -23.84 -8.31 -0.02
N ARG A 8 -23.33 -9.10 0.94
CA ARG A 8 -22.65 -8.58 2.14
C ARG A 8 -21.17 -8.91 2.29
N VAL A 9 -20.49 -9.38 1.22
CA VAL A 9 -19.03 -9.23 1.20
C VAL A 9 -18.74 -7.74 0.98
N ARG A 10 -18.71 -6.98 2.08
CA ARG A 10 -18.30 -5.58 2.06
C ARG A 10 -16.97 -5.50 1.33
N ARG A 11 -16.92 -4.71 0.26
CA ARG A 11 -15.67 -4.43 -0.46
C ARG A 11 -14.69 -3.82 0.53
N MET A 12 -13.56 -4.48 0.76
CA MET A 12 -12.49 -3.95 1.60
C MET A 12 -11.79 -2.82 0.86
N ARG A 13 -11.63 -1.67 1.53
CA ARG A 13 -10.99 -0.47 1.00
C ARG A 13 -9.69 -0.25 1.73
N ILE A 14 -8.58 -0.31 1.02
CA ILE A 14 -7.24 -0.12 1.57
C ILE A 14 -6.65 1.16 1.01
N ALA A 15 -6.20 2.04 1.89
CA ALA A 15 -5.33 3.16 1.53
C ALA A 15 -3.89 2.83 1.96
N VAL A 16 -2.93 3.10 1.08
CA VAL A 16 -1.49 3.05 1.41
C VAL A 16 -0.98 4.48 1.48
N ALA A 17 -0.66 4.95 2.68
CA ALA A 17 -0.15 6.29 2.92
C ALA A 17 1.38 6.29 2.85
N GLY A 18 1.91 6.79 1.74
CA GLY A 18 3.34 6.84 1.44
C GLY A 18 3.69 6.11 0.14
N ALA A 19 4.07 6.85 -0.90
CA ALA A 19 4.56 6.32 -2.18
C ALA A 19 6.11 6.14 -2.18
N GLY A 20 6.63 5.57 -1.09
CA GLY A 20 8.01 5.10 -0.96
C GLY A 20 8.16 3.67 -1.48
N ALA A 21 9.35 3.07 -1.35
CA ALA A 21 9.60 1.73 -1.88
C ALA A 21 8.66 0.66 -1.30
N LEU A 22 8.58 0.54 0.03
CA LEU A 22 7.68 -0.43 0.67
C LEU A 22 6.20 -0.13 0.38
N GLY A 23 5.78 1.12 0.45
CA GLY A 23 4.40 1.49 0.14
C GLY A 23 4.00 1.12 -1.29
N LEU A 24 4.90 1.29 -2.27
CA LEU A 24 4.67 0.83 -3.64
C LEU A 24 4.62 -0.69 -3.76
N VAL A 25 5.49 -1.43 -3.04
CA VAL A 25 5.43 -2.90 -3.00
C VAL A 25 4.09 -3.39 -2.46
N TYR A 26 3.64 -2.88 -1.30
CA TYR A 26 2.34 -3.27 -0.74
C TYR A 26 1.18 -2.90 -1.66
N ALA A 27 1.15 -1.65 -2.14
CA ALA A 27 0.09 -1.20 -3.03
C ALA A 27 0.05 -2.00 -4.34
N ALA A 28 1.21 -2.34 -4.92
CA ALA A 28 1.29 -3.15 -6.12
C ALA A 28 0.86 -4.61 -5.88
N ARG A 29 1.30 -5.25 -4.78
CA ARG A 29 0.86 -6.60 -4.41
C ARG A 29 -0.65 -6.66 -4.20
N LEU A 30 -1.20 -5.74 -3.42
CA LEU A 30 -2.63 -5.67 -3.14
C LEU A 30 -3.45 -5.35 -4.39
N SER A 31 -2.98 -4.46 -5.26
CA SER A 31 -3.67 -4.13 -6.52
C SER A 31 -3.70 -5.32 -7.48
N ARG A 32 -2.61 -6.09 -7.56
CA ARG A 32 -2.59 -7.34 -8.34
C ARG A 32 -3.50 -8.41 -7.74
N LEU A 33 -3.51 -8.54 -6.41
CA LEU A 33 -4.42 -9.46 -5.72
C LEU A 33 -5.88 -9.11 -6.02
N ALA A 34 -6.23 -7.82 -5.93
CA ALA A 34 -7.54 -7.31 -6.32
C ALA A 34 -7.86 -7.71 -7.76
N ALA A 35 -6.99 -7.37 -8.72
CA ALA A 35 -7.25 -7.63 -10.14
C ALA A 35 -7.37 -9.13 -10.50
N THR A 36 -6.68 -10.02 -9.78
CA THR A 36 -6.57 -11.44 -10.16
C THR A 36 -7.43 -12.40 -9.36
N LEU A 37 -7.67 -12.13 -8.07
CA LEU A 37 -8.40 -13.04 -7.18
C LEU A 37 -9.73 -12.50 -6.72
N VAL A 38 -9.82 -11.19 -6.49
CA VAL A 38 -10.96 -10.57 -5.78
C VAL A 38 -11.31 -9.19 -6.36
N PRO A 39 -11.62 -9.09 -7.67
CA PRO A 39 -11.74 -7.80 -8.38
C PRO A 39 -12.85 -6.90 -7.80
N ASP A 40 -13.90 -7.53 -7.28
CA ASP A 40 -15.00 -6.82 -6.65
C ASP A 40 -14.86 -6.69 -5.14
N ALA A 41 -13.97 -7.43 -4.48
CA ALA A 41 -13.92 -7.43 -3.01
C ALA A 41 -12.79 -6.59 -2.42
N LEU A 42 -11.84 -6.10 -3.23
CA LEU A 42 -10.72 -5.27 -2.76
C LEU A 42 -10.51 -4.03 -3.63
N ARG A 43 -10.45 -2.85 -2.99
CA ARG A 43 -10.05 -1.58 -3.61
C ARG A 43 -8.81 -1.03 -2.93
N VAL A 44 -7.84 -0.58 -3.72
CA VAL A 44 -6.54 -0.12 -3.23
C VAL A 44 -6.23 1.25 -3.82
N CYS A 45 -5.90 2.21 -2.96
CA CYS A 45 -5.46 3.54 -3.34
C CYS A 45 -4.18 3.94 -2.59
N VAL A 46 -3.37 4.80 -3.20
CA VAL A 46 -2.13 5.30 -2.62
C VAL A 46 -2.25 6.81 -2.38
N LEU A 47 -1.92 7.25 -1.17
CA LEU A 47 -1.72 8.66 -0.87
C LEU A 47 -0.22 8.99 -0.98
N SER A 48 0.13 9.93 -1.85
CA SER A 48 1.48 10.47 -2.02
C SER A 48 1.55 11.91 -1.48
N SER A 49 2.74 12.35 -1.08
CA SER A 49 3.02 13.76 -0.79
C SER A 49 3.59 14.52 -1.99
N VAL A 50 3.86 13.83 -3.10
CA VAL A 50 4.51 14.39 -4.29
C VAL A 50 3.56 14.29 -5.48
N ASP A 51 3.11 15.44 -5.99
CA ASP A 51 2.13 15.55 -7.09
C ASP A 51 2.61 14.88 -8.37
N SER A 52 3.83 15.19 -8.81
CA SER A 52 4.42 14.61 -10.02
C SER A 52 4.51 13.09 -9.94
N LYS A 53 4.85 12.53 -8.77
CA LYS A 53 4.87 11.09 -8.54
C LYS A 53 3.46 10.49 -8.60
N ALA A 54 2.48 11.12 -7.97
CA ALA A 54 1.09 10.64 -7.99
C ALA A 54 0.53 10.62 -9.43
N GLU A 55 0.78 11.67 -10.19
CA GLU A 55 0.37 11.76 -11.60
C GLU A 55 1.02 10.67 -12.46
N THR A 56 2.34 10.48 -12.33
CA THR A 56 3.05 9.43 -13.05
C THR A 56 2.51 8.04 -12.70
N LEU A 57 2.28 7.75 -11.42
CA LEU A 57 1.71 6.47 -10.97
C LEU A 57 0.30 6.26 -11.52
N ARG A 58 -0.53 7.30 -11.59
CA ARG A 58 -1.90 7.19 -12.13
C ARG A 58 -1.91 6.93 -13.63
N ARG A 59 -1.05 7.61 -14.39
CA ARG A 59 -0.97 7.48 -15.85
C ARG A 59 -0.31 6.19 -16.30
N HIS A 60 0.78 5.81 -15.64
CA HIS A 60 1.67 4.77 -16.13
C HIS A 60 1.72 3.54 -15.22
N GLY A 61 1.19 3.63 -14.00
CA GLY A 61 1.33 2.58 -13.00
C GLY A 61 2.72 2.56 -12.35
N CYS A 62 3.03 1.46 -11.70
CA CYS A 62 4.33 1.17 -11.11
C CYS A 62 4.92 -0.07 -11.77
N GLU A 63 6.20 0.00 -12.15
CA GLU A 63 6.98 -1.14 -12.59
C GLU A 63 7.67 -1.79 -11.39
N VAL A 64 7.36 -3.05 -11.10
CA VAL A 64 7.97 -3.79 -10.00
C VAL A 64 8.99 -4.78 -10.55
N HIS A 65 10.25 -4.59 -10.17
CA HIS A 65 11.35 -5.48 -10.52
C HIS A 65 11.50 -6.51 -9.40
N VAL A 66 11.38 -7.78 -9.75
CA VAL A 66 11.37 -8.89 -8.79
C VAL A 66 12.63 -9.73 -9.02
N ALA A 67 13.41 -9.97 -7.95
CA ALA A 67 14.58 -10.86 -7.99
C ALA A 67 14.17 -12.26 -8.48
N ALA A 68 14.79 -12.72 -9.57
CA ALA A 68 14.38 -13.94 -10.26
C ALA A 68 14.93 -15.22 -9.63
N ASP A 69 15.93 -15.10 -8.76
CA ASP A 69 16.54 -16.19 -8.01
C ASP A 69 15.82 -16.53 -6.71
N ASP A 70 14.90 -15.67 -6.24
CA ASP A 70 14.06 -15.94 -5.06
C ASP A 70 12.73 -16.59 -5.47
N GLU A 71 12.62 -17.91 -5.26
CA GLU A 71 11.40 -18.69 -5.56
C GLU A 71 10.18 -18.23 -4.74
N GLN A 72 10.37 -17.86 -3.47
CA GLN A 72 9.27 -17.40 -2.61
C GLN A 72 8.72 -16.08 -3.15
N LEU A 73 9.62 -15.18 -3.53
CA LEU A 73 9.26 -13.91 -4.12
C LEU A 73 8.55 -14.10 -5.47
N ARG A 74 9.05 -14.96 -6.34
CA ARG A 74 8.38 -15.27 -7.62
C ARG A 74 6.99 -15.84 -7.42
N SER A 75 6.82 -16.75 -6.46
CA SER A 75 5.52 -17.29 -6.07
C SER A 75 4.59 -16.20 -5.54
N ALA A 76 5.08 -15.31 -4.68
CA ALA A 76 4.34 -14.16 -4.16
C ALA A 76 3.90 -13.20 -5.28
N TRP A 77 4.70 -13.06 -6.34
CA TRP A 77 4.37 -12.28 -7.53
C TRP A 77 3.71 -13.11 -8.65
N ARG A 78 3.42 -14.39 -8.43
CA ARG A 78 2.82 -15.30 -9.42
C ARG A 78 3.45 -15.18 -10.81
N LEU A 79 4.77 -15.15 -10.84
CA LEU A 79 5.54 -15.02 -12.08
C LEU A 79 5.67 -16.39 -12.76
N ASP A 80 5.48 -16.45 -14.07
CA ASP A 80 5.62 -17.71 -14.83
C ASP A 80 7.08 -18.20 -14.77
N ASN A 81 7.25 -19.53 -14.69
CA ASN A 81 8.55 -20.19 -14.64
C ASN A 81 9.26 -20.28 -15.99
N ARG A 82 8.61 -19.86 -17.09
CA ARG A 82 9.08 -20.09 -18.46
C ARG A 82 10.12 -19.08 -18.97
N SER A 83 10.24 -17.91 -18.36
CA SER A 83 11.28 -16.94 -18.73
C SER A 83 12.61 -17.36 -18.10
N GLY A 84 13.48 -18.01 -18.89
CA GLY A 84 14.82 -18.41 -18.46
C GLY A 84 15.64 -17.25 -17.88
N ARG A 85 16.73 -17.58 -17.17
CA ARG A 85 17.76 -16.77 -16.45
C ARG A 85 17.83 -15.22 -16.69
N GLN A 86 16.73 -14.47 -16.62
CA GLN A 86 16.79 -13.03 -16.40
C GLN A 86 16.98 -12.79 -14.91
N VAL A 87 17.81 -11.82 -14.54
CA VAL A 87 18.16 -11.50 -13.14
C VAL A 87 16.99 -10.80 -12.43
N LEU A 88 16.16 -10.04 -13.16
CA LEU A 88 14.97 -9.37 -12.64
C LEU A 88 13.83 -9.47 -13.65
N GLN A 89 12.65 -9.89 -13.19
CA GLN A 89 11.42 -9.82 -13.99
C GLN A 89 10.63 -8.56 -13.62
N ALA A 90 10.31 -7.75 -14.61
CA ALA A 90 9.51 -6.54 -14.43
C ALA A 90 8.01 -6.83 -14.56
N VAL A 91 7.22 -6.34 -13.61
CA VAL A 91 5.76 -6.45 -13.58
C VAL A 91 5.15 -5.06 -13.60
N GLN A 92 4.37 -4.75 -14.64
CA GLN A 92 3.61 -3.50 -14.68
C GLN A 92 2.34 -3.65 -13.85
N VAL A 93 2.13 -2.74 -12.90
CA VAL A 93 0.94 -2.71 -12.05
C VAL A 93 0.24 -1.37 -12.16
N PRO A 94 -1.04 -1.31 -12.57
CA PRO A 94 -1.83 -0.07 -12.52
C PRO A 94 -1.95 0.43 -11.08
N MET A 95 -1.80 1.75 -10.88
CA MET A 95 -1.82 2.35 -9.54
C MET A 95 -2.84 3.48 -9.48
N ARG A 96 -3.67 3.47 -8.44
CA ARG A 96 -4.59 4.58 -8.13
C ARG A 96 -3.92 5.46 -7.09
N CYS A 97 -3.27 6.55 -7.53
CA CYS A 97 -2.48 7.40 -6.63
C CYS A 97 -2.93 8.87 -6.69
N TRP A 98 -3.06 9.46 -5.51
CA TRP A 98 -3.55 10.83 -5.30
C TRP A 98 -2.71 11.54 -4.23
N THR A 99 -2.77 12.87 -4.22
CA THR A 99 -2.11 13.68 -3.19
C THR A 99 -3.09 14.25 -2.17
N ARG A 100 -4.40 14.21 -2.41
CA ARG A 100 -5.40 14.68 -1.45
C ARG A 100 -6.20 13.52 -0.85
N PRO A 101 -6.46 13.50 0.47
CA PRO A 101 -7.28 12.46 1.09
C PRO A 101 -8.69 12.35 0.49
N GLU A 102 -9.27 13.46 0.04
CA GLU A 102 -10.60 13.52 -0.56
C GLU A 102 -10.66 12.73 -1.88
N ASP A 103 -9.65 12.87 -2.73
CA ASP A 103 -9.56 12.13 -3.99
C ASP A 103 -9.38 10.62 -3.72
N VAL A 104 -8.59 10.27 -2.70
CA VAL A 104 -8.44 8.86 -2.26
C VAL A 104 -9.80 8.30 -1.82
N LYS A 105 -10.57 9.06 -1.03
CA LYS A 105 -11.91 8.64 -0.59
C LYS A 105 -12.87 8.48 -1.75
N GLN A 106 -12.88 9.43 -2.67
CA GLN A 106 -13.76 9.38 -3.84
C GLN A 106 -13.47 8.10 -4.66
N GLU A 107 -12.19 7.81 -4.90
CA GLU A 107 -11.76 6.61 -5.61
C GLU A 107 -12.12 5.31 -4.86
N LEU A 108 -11.98 5.30 -3.53
CA LEU A 108 -12.38 4.16 -2.70
C LEU A 108 -13.90 4.02 -2.56
N GLY A 109 -14.68 5.09 -2.79
CA GLY A 109 -16.11 5.16 -2.48
C GLY A 109 -16.41 5.38 -1.00
N GLY A 110 -15.52 6.06 -0.27
CA GLY A 110 -15.63 6.36 1.17
C GLY A 110 -14.28 6.28 1.90
N GLY A 111 -14.31 6.33 3.24
CA GLY A 111 -13.11 6.13 4.06
C GLY A 111 -12.56 4.70 3.94
N ALA A 112 -11.25 4.53 4.12
CA ALA A 112 -10.58 3.24 4.05
C ALA A 112 -10.87 2.39 5.30
N ASP A 113 -11.10 1.10 5.10
CA ASP A 113 -11.21 0.12 6.18
C ASP A 113 -9.83 -0.16 6.80
N VAL A 114 -8.77 -0.08 5.99
CA VAL A 114 -7.38 -0.18 6.44
C VAL A 114 -6.55 0.93 5.82
N VAL A 115 -5.79 1.67 6.63
CA VAL A 115 -4.73 2.58 6.17
C VAL A 115 -3.37 2.00 6.53
N LEU A 116 -2.57 1.60 5.54
CA LEU A 116 -1.18 1.17 5.73
C LEU A 116 -0.26 2.39 5.65
N VAL A 117 0.41 2.72 6.75
CA VAL A 117 1.32 3.88 6.82
C VAL A 117 2.75 3.43 6.54
N CYS A 118 3.25 3.83 5.37
CA CYS A 118 4.55 3.44 4.80
C CYS A 118 5.44 4.66 4.53
N VAL A 119 5.49 5.60 5.47
CA VAL A 119 6.34 6.80 5.41
C VAL A 119 7.56 6.66 6.34
N LYS A 120 8.48 7.62 6.27
CA LYS A 120 9.54 7.72 7.28
C LYS A 120 8.93 8.19 8.61
N SER A 121 9.45 7.70 9.75
CA SER A 121 8.91 7.98 11.09
C SER A 121 8.75 9.47 11.40
N PHE A 122 9.73 10.31 11.03
CA PHE A 122 9.65 11.77 11.26
C PHE A 122 8.46 12.44 10.57
N VAL A 123 7.88 11.83 9.52
CA VAL A 123 6.67 12.37 8.87
C VAL A 123 5.47 12.30 9.82
N LEU A 124 5.49 11.38 10.79
CA LEU A 124 4.45 11.24 11.80
C LEU A 124 4.47 12.35 12.86
N GLU A 125 5.55 13.12 12.95
CA GLU A 125 5.62 14.30 13.82
C GLU A 125 4.87 15.50 13.19
N ASN A 126 4.50 15.41 11.91
CA ASN A 126 3.79 16.46 11.20
C ASN A 126 2.27 16.36 11.44
N VAL A 127 1.71 17.37 12.11
CA VAL A 127 0.28 17.45 12.45
C VAL A 127 -0.63 17.51 11.20
N GLU A 128 -0.19 18.17 10.13
CA GLU A 128 -0.94 18.22 8.86
C GLU A 128 -1.04 16.82 8.24
N TYR A 129 0.06 16.06 8.26
CA TYR A 129 0.06 14.67 7.79
C TYR A 129 -0.87 13.79 8.62
N MET A 130 -0.88 13.95 9.95
CA MET A 130 -1.81 13.24 10.84
C MET A 130 -3.27 13.57 10.55
N SER A 131 -3.59 14.84 10.30
CA SER A 131 -4.94 15.26 9.87
C SER A 131 -5.35 14.55 8.58
N ARG A 132 -4.44 14.43 7.60
CA ARG A 132 -4.69 13.72 6.34
C ARG A 132 -4.95 12.23 6.58
N LEU A 133 -4.20 11.57 7.46
CA LEU A 133 -4.44 10.16 7.85
C LEU A 133 -5.82 9.98 8.50
N ARG A 134 -6.18 10.86 9.44
CA ARG A 134 -7.50 10.86 10.09
C ARG A 134 -8.64 11.00 9.08
N GLN A 135 -8.43 11.81 8.06
CA GLN A 135 -9.43 11.94 7.01
C GLN A 135 -9.56 10.62 6.28
N LEU A 136 -8.48 9.95 5.88
CA LEU A 136 -8.55 8.74 5.07
C LEU A 136 -9.34 7.59 5.70
N VAL A 137 -9.23 7.37 7.00
CA VAL A 137 -9.79 6.19 7.68
C VAL A 137 -11.32 6.25 7.79
N CYS A 138 -11.97 5.09 7.72
CA CYS A 138 -13.40 4.97 8.03
C CYS A 138 -13.64 5.27 9.52
N PRO A 139 -14.43 6.29 9.89
CA PRO A 139 -14.53 6.74 11.28
C PRO A 139 -15.05 5.71 12.28
N GLU A 140 -15.88 4.76 11.84
CA GLU A 140 -16.58 3.82 12.73
C GLU A 140 -15.85 2.50 12.92
N SER A 141 -14.98 2.11 11.98
CA SER A 141 -14.43 0.75 11.93
C SER A 141 -13.08 0.63 11.25
N GLY A 142 -12.52 1.73 10.75
CA GLY A 142 -11.24 1.69 10.05
C GLY A 142 -10.07 1.56 11.03
N VAL A 143 -9.02 0.90 10.57
CA VAL A 143 -7.77 0.73 11.31
C VAL A 143 -6.60 1.40 10.58
N ILE A 144 -5.71 2.04 11.34
CA ILE A 144 -4.47 2.61 10.83
C ILE A 144 -3.32 1.72 11.29
N VAL A 145 -2.61 1.09 10.35
CA VAL A 145 -1.48 0.20 10.61
C VAL A 145 -0.19 0.92 10.27
N SER A 146 0.63 1.21 11.27
CA SER A 146 1.98 1.74 11.07
C SER A 146 2.95 0.64 10.67
N LEU A 147 3.57 0.77 9.50
CA LEU A 147 4.72 -0.04 9.07
C LEU A 147 6.03 0.77 9.11
N CYS A 148 6.01 1.91 9.80
CA CYS A 148 7.18 2.76 9.95
C CYS A 148 8.22 2.08 10.85
N ASN A 149 9.49 2.13 10.44
CA ASN A 149 10.60 1.73 11.30
C ASN A 149 10.72 2.66 12.52
N GLY A 150 11.23 2.12 13.63
CA GLY A 150 11.49 2.86 14.88
C GLY A 150 10.41 2.70 15.94
N LEU A 151 10.66 3.29 17.11
CA LEU A 151 9.76 3.32 18.28
C LEU A 151 9.02 4.67 18.35
N GLY A 152 7.92 4.76 19.11
CA GLY A 152 7.18 6.01 19.30
C GLY A 152 6.15 6.33 18.21
N ASN A 153 6.15 5.58 17.09
CA ASN A 153 5.24 5.81 15.97
C ASN A 153 3.77 5.61 16.36
N LEU A 154 3.51 4.61 17.21
CA LEU A 154 2.15 4.27 17.62
C LEU A 154 1.58 5.29 18.59
N GLU A 155 2.39 5.71 19.56
CA GLU A 155 2.07 6.75 20.55
C GLU A 155 1.75 8.08 19.84
N ASN A 156 2.52 8.42 18.81
CA ASN A 156 2.26 9.58 17.96
C ASN A 156 0.92 9.45 17.22
N LEU A 157 0.61 8.27 16.67
CA LEU A 157 -0.67 8.03 16.01
C LEU A 157 -1.83 8.15 17.01
N GLU A 158 -1.76 7.48 18.15
CA GLU A 158 -2.81 7.49 19.18
C GLU A 158 -3.06 8.91 19.73
N ALA A 159 -2.01 9.70 19.94
CA ALA A 159 -2.12 11.08 20.43
C ALA A 159 -2.94 11.97 19.47
N HIS A 160 -2.80 11.78 18.16
CA HIS A 160 -3.42 12.63 17.14
C HIS A 160 -4.72 12.05 16.56
N LEU A 161 -4.92 10.74 16.65
CA LEU A 161 -5.99 10.00 15.99
C LEU A 161 -6.98 9.39 16.99
N LYS A 162 -7.21 10.09 18.11
CA LYS A 162 -8.11 9.66 19.19
C LYS A 162 -9.43 9.10 18.65
N GLY A 163 -9.76 7.88 19.09
CA GLY A 163 -10.96 7.15 18.67
C GLY A 163 -10.83 6.38 17.36
N THR A 164 -9.65 6.36 16.74
CA THR A 164 -9.35 5.47 15.60
C THR A 164 -8.52 4.29 16.09
N MET A 165 -8.87 3.07 15.68
CA MET A 165 -8.05 1.89 15.96
C MET A 165 -6.69 2.04 15.27
N THR A 166 -5.62 1.82 16.03
CA THR A 166 -4.25 1.87 15.54
C THR A 166 -3.59 0.51 15.71
N ALA A 167 -2.64 0.16 14.85
CA ALA A 167 -1.84 -1.04 15.00
C ALA A 167 -0.41 -0.74 14.59
N ALA A 168 0.53 -1.49 15.17
CA ALA A 168 1.91 -1.46 14.75
C ALA A 168 2.23 -2.75 13.97
N GLY A 169 3.00 -2.62 12.90
CA GLY A 169 3.50 -3.76 12.16
C GLY A 169 4.95 -3.60 11.78
N VAL A 170 5.62 -4.73 11.61
CA VAL A 170 6.99 -4.83 11.15
C VAL A 170 6.98 -5.59 9.84
N SER A 171 7.58 -5.00 8.82
CA SER A 171 7.82 -5.65 7.53
C SER A 171 9.27 -6.08 7.44
N TYR A 172 9.48 -7.32 7.02
CA TYR A 172 10.80 -7.85 6.66
C TYR A 172 11.03 -7.85 5.15
N ASP A 173 10.15 -7.21 4.37
CA ASP A 173 10.36 -7.02 2.94
C ASP A 173 11.49 -6.00 2.69
N ALA A 174 12.35 -6.26 1.71
CA ALA A 174 13.41 -5.34 1.30
C ALA A 174 13.09 -4.75 -0.08
N ALA A 175 12.94 -3.43 -0.15
CA ALA A 175 12.63 -2.74 -1.40
C ALA A 175 13.33 -1.39 -1.51
N HIS A 176 13.64 -0.97 -2.74
CA HIS A 176 14.14 0.37 -3.02
C HIS A 176 13.60 0.88 -4.37
N ILE A 177 13.52 2.22 -4.49
CA ILE A 177 13.16 2.85 -5.76
C ILE A 177 14.34 2.74 -6.72
N VAL A 178 14.08 2.37 -7.96
CA VAL A 178 15.09 2.27 -9.01
C VAL A 178 14.76 3.22 -10.16
N ALA A 179 15.77 3.55 -10.96
CA ALA A 179 15.53 4.23 -12.22
C ALA A 179 14.71 3.31 -13.12
N SER A 180 13.63 3.82 -13.69
CA SER A 180 12.83 3.05 -14.62
C SER A 180 13.55 2.95 -15.98
N PRO A 181 13.61 1.76 -16.60
CA PRO A 181 14.09 1.59 -17.98
C PRO A 181 13.30 2.41 -19.00
N ARG A 182 12.05 2.77 -18.67
CA ARG A 182 11.16 3.60 -19.51
C ARG A 182 11.40 5.11 -19.33
N GLY A 183 12.44 5.49 -18.57
CA GLY A 183 12.85 6.87 -18.35
C GLY A 183 12.10 7.59 -17.23
N ALA A 184 12.35 8.90 -17.10
CA ALA A 184 11.88 9.74 -15.99
C ALA A 184 10.34 9.84 -15.84
N SER A 185 9.58 9.45 -16.87
CA SER A 185 8.12 9.48 -16.87
C SER A 185 7.49 8.22 -16.27
N SER A 186 8.24 7.45 -15.47
CA SER A 186 7.74 6.20 -14.88
C SER A 186 8.39 5.93 -13.53
N VAL A 187 7.66 5.21 -12.68
CA VAL A 187 8.10 4.87 -11.32
C VAL A 187 8.38 3.37 -11.25
N ALA A 188 9.60 3.02 -10.89
CA ALA A 188 10.03 1.64 -10.72
C ALA A 188 10.48 1.38 -9.27
N VAL A 189 10.16 0.19 -8.77
CA VAL A 189 10.60 -0.30 -7.46
C VAL A 189 11.19 -1.70 -7.63
N ALA A 190 12.35 -1.93 -7.04
CA ALA A 190 12.94 -3.26 -6.96
C ALA A 190 12.62 -3.87 -5.59
N HIS A 191 12.08 -5.09 -5.62
CA HIS A 191 11.72 -5.88 -4.46
C HIS A 191 12.64 -7.10 -4.40
N HIS A 192 13.43 -7.19 -3.33
CA HIS A 192 14.57 -8.10 -3.24
C HIS A 192 14.31 -9.33 -2.39
N SER A 193 13.33 -9.29 -1.48
CA SER A 193 13.04 -10.39 -0.58
C SER A 193 11.57 -10.42 -0.22
N CYS A 194 10.98 -11.62 -0.16
CA CYS A 194 9.62 -11.80 0.34
C CYS A 194 9.64 -12.00 1.86
N GLY A 195 9.69 -10.90 2.60
CA GLY A 195 9.64 -10.94 4.06
C GLY A 195 8.25 -11.30 4.58
N SER A 196 8.19 -11.62 5.87
CA SER A 196 6.92 -11.63 6.59
C SER A 196 6.52 -10.20 6.97
N THR A 197 5.22 -9.96 7.11
CA THR A 197 4.70 -8.77 7.78
C THR A 197 3.98 -9.24 9.03
N VAL A 198 4.46 -8.81 10.19
CA VAL A 198 3.84 -9.13 11.48
C VAL A 198 3.11 -7.89 11.95
N ILE A 199 1.80 -8.00 12.18
CA ILE A 199 0.98 -6.92 12.70
C ILE A 199 0.58 -7.29 14.13
N GLY A 200 0.99 -6.48 15.10
CA GLY A 200 0.54 -6.58 16.48
C GLY A 200 -0.74 -5.78 16.66
N ALA A 201 -1.74 -6.38 17.30
CA ALA A 201 -2.92 -5.64 17.75
C ALA A 201 -2.52 -4.71 18.89
N VAL A 202 -2.92 -3.43 18.81
CA VAL A 202 -2.76 -2.50 19.93
C VAL A 202 -4.04 -1.67 20.04
N ASN A 203 -4.55 -1.55 21.27
CA ASN A 203 -5.74 -0.79 21.69
C ASN A 203 -7.00 -0.86 20.80
N PRO A 204 -7.99 -1.71 21.12
CA PRO A 204 -9.37 -1.53 20.66
C PRO A 204 -10.01 -0.24 21.22
#